data_AF-A0A3C0GQC9-F1
#
_entry.id   AF-A0A3C0GQC9-F1
#
_cell.length_a   1.000
_cell.length_b   1.000
_cell.length_c   1.000
_cell.angle_alpha   90.00
_cell.angle_beta   90.00
_cell.angle_gamma   90.00
#
_symmetry.space_group_name_H-M   'P 1'
#
loop_
_entity.id
_entity.type
_entity.pdbx_description
1 polymer ?
#
loop_
_entity_poly.entity_id
_entity_poly.type
_entity_poly.pdbx_seq_one_letter_code
_entity_poly.pdbx_strand_id
1 'polypeptide(L)' 'MRAWYDLVSMDFRSRADAAGVDASVQALEALIQQQVDAGIPAERILLAGFSQGGAVILSAVLRRTAPLAGLIAL' A
#
# COMPACT_ATOMS: atom_id res chain seq x y z
N MET A 1 11.83 12.02 9.96
CA MET A 1 10.82 12.01 8.88
C MET A 1 9.98 10.77 9.04
N ARG A 2 8.67 10.84 8.77
CA ARG A 2 7.82 9.64 8.69
C ARG A 2 7.97 9.04 7.30
N ALA A 3 8.24 7.74 7.20
CA ALA A 3 8.36 7.00 5.96
C ALA A 3 7.49 5.74 6.04
N TRP A 4 7.12 5.21 4.89
CA TRP A 4 6.43 3.92 4.80
C TRP A 4 7.39 2.74 4.99
N TYR A 5 8.64 2.88 4.58
CA TYR A 5 9.69 1.88 4.78
C TYR A 5 11.06 2.54 4.69
N ASP A 6 12.10 1.84 5.11
CA ASP A 6 13.46 2.36 5.06
C ASP A 6 14.09 2.18 3.68
N LEU A 7 14.98 3.12 3.34
CA LEU A 7 15.77 3.06 2.11
C LEU A 7 17.16 2.52 2.46
N VAL A 8 17.42 1.25 2.13
CA VAL A 8 18.66 0.54 2.52
C VAL A 8 19.76 0.61 1.46
N SER A 9 19.43 1.04 0.24
CA SER A 9 20.39 1.21 -0.86
C SER A 9 20.04 2.41 -1.75
N MET A 10 21.01 2.86 -2.55
CA MET A 10 20.80 3.89 -3.59
C MET A 10 20.40 3.29 -4.94
N ASP A 11 20.54 1.97 -5.10
CA ASP A 11 20.10 1.25 -6.30
C ASP A 11 18.60 0.98 -6.21
N PHE A 12 17.83 1.55 -7.14
CA PHE A 12 16.38 1.44 -7.18
C PHE A 12 15.84 0.01 -7.05
N ARG A 13 16.56 -1.01 -7.51
CA ARG A 13 16.12 -2.41 -7.44
C ARG A 13 16.22 -3.02 -6.04
N SER A 14 17.14 -2.52 -5.22
CA SER A 14 17.45 -3.03 -3.87
C SER A 14 17.22 -1.99 -2.77
N ARG A 15 16.56 -0.88 -3.12
CA ARG A 15 16.46 0.30 -2.28
C ARG A 15 15.46 0.16 -1.13
N ALA A 16 14.41 -0.65 -1.29
CA ALA A 16 13.36 -0.80 -0.28
C ALA A 16 13.69 -1.90 0.74
N ASP A 17 13.54 -1.61 2.03
CA ASP A 17 13.44 -2.65 3.05
C ASP A 17 12.14 -3.44 2.89
N ALA A 18 12.24 -4.73 2.57
CA ALA A 18 11.10 -5.60 2.35
C ALA A 18 10.23 -5.75 3.60
N ALA A 19 10.84 -5.84 4.79
CA ALA A 19 10.09 -5.98 6.04
C ALA A 19 9.25 -4.73 6.33
N GLY A 20 9.83 -3.54 6.13
CA GLY A 20 9.11 -2.27 6.21
C GLY A 20 7.98 -2.13 5.20
N VAL A 21 8.19 -2.59 3.95
CA VAL A 21 7.12 -2.61 2.93
C VAL A 21 5.96 -3.48 3.39
N ASP A 22 6.23 -4.69 3.86
CA ASP A 22 5.19 -5.62 4.30
C ASP A 22 4.44 -5.09 5.54
N ALA A 23 5.13 -4.45 6.49
CA ALA A 23 4.49 -3.79 7.63
C ALA A 23 3.56 -2.65 7.17
N SER A 24 3.98 -1.85 6.19
CA SER A 24 3.13 -0.81 5.60
C SER A 24 1.92 -1.37 4.85
N VAL A 25 2.10 -2.48 4.13
CA VAL A 25 0.99 -3.18 3.47
C VAL A 25 -0.02 -3.68 4.50
N GLN A 26 0.43 -4.30 5.60
CA GLN A 26 -0.47 -4.75 6.68
C GLN A 26 -1.24 -3.60 7.32
N ALA A 27 -0.59 -2.46 7.55
CA ALA A 27 -1.24 -1.27 8.08
C ALA A 27 -2.31 -0.73 7.10
N LEU A 28 -2.01 -0.70 5.81
CA LEU A 28 -2.95 -0.30 4.76
C LEU A 28 -4.15 -1.26 4.67
N GLU A 29 -3.91 -2.57 4.71
CA GLU A 29 -4.96 -3.60 4.72
C GLU A 29 -5.91 -3.43 5.91
N ALA A 30 -5.36 -3.17 7.10
CA ALA A 30 -6.15 -2.89 8.29
C ALA A 30 -7.03 -1.64 8.12
N LEU A 31 -6.49 -0.57 7.52
CA LEU A 31 -7.27 0.65 7.23
C LEU A 31 -8.40 0.38 6.22
N ILE A 32 -8.13 -0.40 5.18
CA ILE A 32 -9.15 -0.81 4.19
C ILE A 32 -10.25 -1.60 4.90
N GLN A 33 -9.88 -2.58 5.75
CA GLN A 33 -10.85 -3.39 6.48
C GLN A 33 -11.73 -2.54 7.41
N GLN A 34 -11.15 -1.55 8.09
CA GLN A 34 -11.93 -0.60 8.90
C GLN A 34 -12.98 0.16 8.08
N GLN A 35 -12.68 0.53 6.83
CA GLN A 35 -13.67 1.18 5.95
C GLN A 35 -14.77 0.21 5.52
N VAL A 36 -14.39 -1.05 5.25
CA VAL A 36 -15.35 -2.11 4.91
C VAL A 36 -16.28 -2.40 6.09
N ASP A 37 -15.74 -2.50 7.31
CA ASP A 37 -16.51 -2.71 8.54
C ASP A 37 -17.44 -1.53 8.83
N ALA A 38 -17.05 -0.31 8.42
CA ALA A 38 -17.90 0.88 8.46
C ALA A 38 -18.97 0.92 7.35
N GLY A 39 -19.07 -0.12 6.52
CA GLY A 39 -20.09 -0.28 5.49
C GLY A 39 -19.72 0.28 4.12
N ILE A 40 -18.46 0.65 3.87
CA ILE A 40 -17.98 1.05 2.54
C ILE A 40 -17.54 -0.19 1.77
N PRO A 41 -18.25 -0.61 0.71
CA PRO A 41 -17.83 -1.77 -0.07
C PRO A 41 -16.44 -1.58 -0.67
N ALA A 42 -15.63 -2.64 -0.68
CA ALA A 42 -14.24 -2.60 -1.19
C ALA A 42 -14.15 -2.07 -2.64
N GLU A 43 -15.12 -2.42 -3.50
CA GLU A 43 -15.26 -1.93 -4.88
C GLU A 43 -15.50 -0.42 -5.01
N ARG A 44 -15.74 0.29 -3.90
CA ARG A 44 -15.86 1.76 -3.84
C ARG A 44 -14.67 2.45 -3.18
N ILE A 45 -13.63 1.70 -2.83
CA ILE A 45 -12.40 2.22 -2.24
C ILE A 45 -11.34 2.41 -3.33
N LEU A 46 -10.85 3.65 -3.47
CA LEU A 46 -9.75 4.02 -4.36
C LEU A 46 -8.51 4.33 -3.53
N LEU A 47 -7.37 3.72 -3.87
CA LEU A 47 -6.09 4.05 -3.25
C LEU A 47 -5.31 5.06 -4.11
N ALA A 48 -4.70 6.06 -3.50
CA ALA A 48 -3.82 7.00 -4.20
C ALA A 48 -2.51 7.19 -3.44
N GLY A 49 -1.38 7.11 -4.13
CA GLY A 49 -0.06 7.15 -3.50
C GLY A 49 1.01 7.69 -4.44
N PHE A 50 1.89 8.53 -3.90
CA PHE A 50 3.03 9.13 -4.62
C PHE A 50 4.35 8.53 -4.14
N SER A 51 5.27 8.27 -5.07
CA SER A 51 6.62 7.75 -4.85
C SER A 51 6.60 6.51 -3.95
N GLN A 52 7.10 6.63 -2.70
CA GLN A 52 7.07 5.53 -1.74
C GLN A 52 5.65 5.03 -1.46
N GLY A 53 4.66 5.93 -1.36
CA GLY A 53 3.27 5.56 -1.18
C GLY A 53 2.71 4.80 -2.39
N GLY A 54 3.14 5.17 -3.60
CA GLY A 54 2.80 4.44 -4.83
C GLY A 54 3.32 3.00 -4.81
N ALA A 55 4.55 2.80 -4.36
CA ALA A 55 5.14 1.47 -4.20
C ALA A 55 4.37 0.61 -3.17
N VAL A 56 3.94 1.20 -2.04
CA VAL A 56 3.15 0.49 -1.02
C VAL A 56 1.79 0.05 -1.55
N ILE A 57 1.01 0.95 -2.17
CA ILE A 57 -0.33 0.58 -2.65
C ILE A 57 -0.27 -0.46 -3.78
N LEU A 58 0.74 -0.40 -4.66
CA LEU A 58 0.97 -1.42 -5.67
C LEU A 58 1.32 -2.77 -5.03
N SER A 59 2.21 -2.76 -4.04
CA SER A 59 2.62 -3.97 -3.30
C SER A 59 1.46 -4.61 -2.53
N ALA A 60 0.51 -3.81 -2.04
CA ALA A 60 -0.71 -4.31 -1.44
C ALA A 60 -1.63 -4.93 -2.50
N VAL A 61 -2.04 -4.14 -3.50
CA VAL A 61 -3.10 -4.52 -4.44
C VAL A 61 -2.72 -5.70 -5.33
N LEU A 62 -1.46 -5.82 -5.77
CA LEU A 62 -1.02 -6.94 -6.61
C LEU A 62 -1.15 -8.32 -5.94
N ARG A 63 -1.28 -8.36 -4.60
CA ARG A 63 -1.43 -9.58 -3.81
C ARG A 63 -2.86 -9.80 -3.29
N ARG A 64 -3.78 -8.87 -3.57
CA ARG A 64 -5.18 -8.98 -3.12
C ARG A 64 -6.00 -9.87 -4.04
N THR A 65 -6.91 -10.63 -3.43
CA THR A 65 -7.96 -11.40 -4.12
C THR A 65 -9.30 -10.68 -4.12
N ALA A 66 -9.60 -9.90 -3.07
CA ALA A 66 -10.78 -9.05 -3.01
C ALA A 66 -10.51 -7.73 -3.76
N PRO A 67 -11.25 -7.45 -4.86
CA PRO A 67 -11.00 -6.28 -5.70
C PRO A 67 -11.33 -4.97 -4.97
N LEU A 68 -10.55 -3.93 -5.26
CA LEU A 68 -10.83 -2.54 -4.92
C LEU A 68 -11.39 -1.80 -6.15
N ALA A 69 -11.89 -0.57 -5.99
CA ALA A 69 -12.30 0.26 -7.12
C ALA A 69 -11.14 0.51 -8.10
N GLY A 70 -9.93 0.64 -7.56
CA GLY A 70 -8.71 0.84 -8.32
C GLY A 70 -7.62 1.48 -7.48
N LEU A 71 -6.53 1.86 -8.15
CA LEU A 71 -5.43 2.61 -7.56
C LEU A 71 -4.89 3.68 -8.51
N ILE A 72 -4.27 4.71 -7.95
CA ILE A 72 -3.49 5.72 -8.65
C ILE A 72 -2.09 5.77 -8.01
N ALA A 73 -1.08 5.29 -8.73
CA ALA A 73 0.31 5.35 -8.31
C ALA A 73 1.06 6.42 -9.14
N LEU A 74 1.66 7.40 -8.47
CA LEU A 74 2.37 8.54 -9.06
C LEU A 74 3.85 8.55 -8.69
#